data_AF-A0A2P1UCE2-F1
#
_entry.id   AF-A0A2P1UCE2-F1
#
_cell.length_a   1.000
_cell.length_b   1.000
_cell.length_c   1.000
_cell.angle_alpha   90.00
_cell.angle_beta   90.00
_cell.angle_gamma   90.00
#
_symmetry.space_group_name_H-M   'P 1'
#
loop_
_entity.id
_entity.type
_entity.pdbx_description
1 polymer ?
#
loop_
_entity_poly.entity_id
_entity_poly.type
_entity_poly.pdbx_seq_one_letter_code
_entity_poly.pdbx_strand_id
1 'polypeptide(L)'
;MVFIKLVKNSIGGAVLISLATIGTANALQITPISYDMENGGGSKYWDKKYNGTGNTSVDYAPLSGGVGDLTDGIIPTQNWNTPGVENADGTGPYVGWENRNPVITFNFAGTVRINSVTVHVDDSNGAGGVLVPQSILLSMGGSNYNSGSLTDPPSAAPTSYTFSGLNFSGSSLQLTLNRRTAWVFASEVTFDGELLGVQPVPEPTSTLGFLALGTIGAGATLKRKLKSSKPSEKETTKVG
;
A
#
# COMPACT_ATOMS: atom_id res chain seq x y z
N MET A 1 -1.37 77.56 -13.30
CA MET A 1 -2.68 77.21 -13.90
C MET A 1 -2.35 76.31 -15.07
N VAL A 2 -2.61 75.01 -15.05
CA VAL A 2 -3.93 74.36 -15.17
C VAL A 2 -3.84 72.91 -14.67
N PHE A 3 -4.96 72.42 -14.13
CA PHE A 3 -5.21 71.08 -13.59
C PHE A 3 -5.12 69.97 -14.65
N ILE A 4 -4.55 68.82 -14.27
CA ILE A 4 -4.59 67.56 -15.02
C ILE A 4 -5.97 66.92 -14.81
N LYS A 5 -6.68 66.61 -15.91
CA LYS A 5 -7.93 65.86 -15.91
C LYS A 5 -7.61 64.40 -16.26
N LEU A 6 -7.79 63.49 -15.30
CA LEU A 6 -7.64 62.04 -15.51
C LEU A 6 -8.91 61.49 -16.17
N VAL A 7 -8.79 60.97 -17.40
CA VAL A 7 -9.87 60.23 -18.07
C VAL A 7 -9.66 58.75 -17.78
N LYS A 8 -10.64 58.12 -17.14
CA LYS A 8 -10.74 56.65 -17.04
C LYS A 8 -11.28 56.10 -18.35
N ASN A 9 -10.73 54.98 -18.83
CA ASN A 9 -11.51 53.97 -19.53
C ASN A 9 -10.87 52.58 -19.34
N SER A 10 -11.71 51.67 -18.82
CA SER A 10 -11.46 50.25 -18.58
C SER A 10 -11.18 49.47 -19.86
N ILE A 11 -10.37 48.41 -19.76
CA ILE A 11 -10.75 47.02 -20.08
C ILE A 11 -9.94 46.13 -19.14
N GLY A 12 -10.63 45.47 -18.22
CA GLY A 12 -10.06 44.45 -17.34
C GLY A 12 -9.95 43.13 -18.10
N GLY A 13 -8.73 42.63 -18.22
CA GLY A 13 -8.44 41.24 -18.57
C GLY A 13 -7.59 40.64 -17.46
N ALA A 14 -8.22 40.05 -16.45
CA ALA A 14 -7.52 39.27 -15.46
C ALA A 14 -7.16 37.92 -16.10
N VAL A 15 -5.89 37.74 -16.46
CA VAL A 15 -5.35 36.43 -16.82
C VAL A 15 -5.21 35.64 -15.52
N LEU A 16 -6.16 34.74 -15.26
CA LEU A 16 -6.03 33.74 -14.22
C LEU A 16 -5.05 32.67 -14.71
N ILE A 17 -3.79 32.78 -14.30
CA ILE A 17 -2.84 31.66 -14.41
C ILE A 17 -3.24 30.69 -13.30
N SER A 18 -4.03 29.66 -13.65
CA SER A 18 -4.28 28.53 -12.77
C SER A 18 -2.96 27.79 -12.58
N LEU A 19 -2.29 28.05 -11.45
CA LEU A 19 -1.17 27.25 -10.97
C LEU A 19 -1.76 25.88 -10.63
N ALA A 20 -1.67 24.94 -11.58
CA ALA A 20 -1.95 23.55 -11.30
C ALA A 20 -0.91 23.09 -10.28
N THR A 21 -1.33 22.99 -9.01
CA THR A 21 -0.58 22.24 -8.01
C THR A 21 -0.53 20.81 -8.51
N ILE A 22 0.61 20.41 -9.08
CA ILE A 22 0.90 19.00 -9.34
C ILE A 22 1.00 18.39 -7.95
N GLY A 23 -0.10 17.80 -7.48
CA GLY A 23 -0.07 16.98 -6.28
C GLY A 23 0.97 15.89 -6.51
N THR A 24 1.94 15.78 -5.62
CA THR A 24 2.80 14.60 -5.57
C THR A 24 1.89 13.42 -5.33
N ALA A 25 1.65 12.60 -6.35
CA ALA A 25 0.99 11.32 -6.18
C ALA A 25 1.85 10.50 -5.22
N ASN A 26 1.35 10.24 -4.01
CA ASN A 26 1.96 9.25 -3.14
C ASN A 26 1.75 7.89 -3.80
N ALA A 27 2.84 7.14 -3.99
CA ALA A 27 2.74 5.77 -4.48
C ALA A 27 1.93 4.94 -3.46
N LEU A 28 0.93 4.21 -3.96
CA LEU A 28 0.12 3.31 -3.15
C LEU A 28 0.84 1.97 -3.05
N GLN A 29 0.82 1.34 -1.87
CA GLN A 29 1.25 -0.04 -1.73
C GLN A 29 0.29 -0.94 -2.54
N ILE A 30 0.85 -1.74 -3.44
CA ILE A 30 0.13 -2.67 -4.30
C ILE A 30 0.31 -4.08 -3.74
N THR A 31 -0.77 -4.68 -3.26
CA THR A 31 -0.74 -6.05 -2.74
C THR A 31 -1.02 -7.05 -3.86
N PRO A 32 -0.14 -8.03 -4.13
CA PRO A 32 -0.46 -9.14 -5.01
C PRO A 32 -1.57 -10.00 -4.41
N ILE A 33 -2.41 -10.58 -5.26
CA ILE A 33 -3.50 -11.49 -4.85
C ILE A 33 -3.03 -12.94 -4.72
N SER A 34 -1.90 -13.26 -5.33
CA SER A 34 -1.22 -14.55 -5.20
C SER A 34 0.22 -14.43 -5.68
N TYR A 35 1.05 -15.40 -5.35
CA TYR A 35 2.32 -15.62 -6.04
C TYR A 35 2.58 -17.11 -6.24
N ASP A 36 3.29 -17.43 -7.32
CA ASP A 36 3.67 -18.80 -7.68
C ASP A 36 5.19 -18.97 -7.52
N MET A 37 5.64 -20.07 -6.90
CA MET A 37 7.06 -20.34 -6.68
C MET A 37 7.33 -21.83 -6.37
N GLU A 38 8.59 -22.25 -6.45
CA GLU A 38 9.01 -23.44 -5.70
C GLU A 38 8.99 -23.09 -4.20
N ASN A 39 8.39 -23.95 -3.37
CA ASN A 39 8.46 -23.82 -1.91
C ASN A 39 9.93 -23.74 -1.43
N GLY A 40 10.16 -23.22 -0.23
CA GLY A 40 11.48 -23.31 0.36
C GLY A 40 11.90 -24.77 0.67
N GLY A 41 13.09 -24.94 1.23
CA GLY A 41 13.65 -26.28 1.52
C GLY A 41 14.27 -26.38 2.90
N GLY A 42 14.89 -27.53 3.21
CA GLY A 42 15.59 -27.74 4.48
C GLY A 42 14.66 -28.08 5.64
N SER A 43 13.43 -28.54 5.37
CA SER A 43 12.41 -28.95 6.35
C SER A 43 11.88 -27.87 7.33
N LYS A 44 12.45 -26.66 7.31
CA LYS A 44 12.13 -25.57 8.24
C LYS A 44 11.93 -24.21 7.58
N TYR A 45 12.37 -24.04 6.34
CA TYR A 45 12.33 -22.76 5.64
C TYR A 45 11.26 -22.75 4.55
N TRP A 46 10.16 -23.45 4.80
CA TRP A 46 9.02 -23.53 3.90
C TRP A 46 8.15 -22.28 4.04
N ASP A 47 7.44 -21.97 2.96
CA ASP A 47 6.28 -21.11 3.03
C ASP A 47 5.09 -21.91 3.58
N LYS A 48 5.14 -22.19 4.88
CA LYS A 48 4.24 -23.16 5.52
C LYS A 48 2.82 -22.64 5.61
N LYS A 49 2.67 -21.32 5.72
CA LYS A 49 1.37 -20.63 5.79
C LYS A 49 0.77 -20.34 4.42
N TYR A 50 1.45 -20.71 3.33
CA TYR A 50 0.94 -20.54 1.99
C TYR A 50 -0.47 -21.15 1.83
N ASN A 51 -1.42 -20.31 1.42
CA ASN A 51 -2.85 -20.65 1.43
C ASN A 51 -3.41 -21.05 0.06
N GLY A 52 -2.55 -21.20 -0.95
CA GLY A 52 -2.91 -21.62 -2.29
C GLY A 52 -2.88 -23.14 -2.47
N THR A 53 -2.52 -23.56 -3.69
CA THR A 53 -2.33 -24.96 -4.06
C THR A 53 -0.87 -25.36 -3.97
N GLY A 54 -0.59 -26.63 -3.69
CA GLY A 54 0.76 -27.18 -3.53
C GLY A 54 0.97 -27.81 -2.16
N ASN A 55 2.12 -28.47 -1.96
CA ASN A 55 2.44 -29.11 -0.69
C ASN A 55 3.42 -28.25 0.12
N THR A 56 2.91 -27.56 1.13
CA THR A 56 3.70 -26.66 2.00
C THR A 56 4.62 -27.40 2.99
N SER A 57 4.66 -28.73 2.92
CA SER A 57 5.46 -29.60 3.80
C SER A 57 6.49 -30.43 3.05
N VAL A 58 6.74 -30.10 1.78
CA VAL A 58 7.73 -30.77 0.93
C VAL A 58 8.66 -29.72 0.34
N ASP A 59 9.95 -29.97 0.47
CA ASP A 59 11.01 -29.14 -0.09
C ASP A 59 10.78 -28.91 -1.59
N TYR A 60 10.77 -27.63 -1.99
CA TYR A 60 10.69 -27.21 -3.39
C TYR A 60 9.45 -27.68 -4.15
N ALA A 61 8.40 -28.10 -3.45
CA ALA A 61 7.12 -28.38 -4.08
C ALA A 61 6.59 -27.12 -4.78
N PRO A 62 6.01 -27.23 -5.98
CA PRO A 62 5.41 -26.08 -6.64
C PRO A 62 4.21 -25.57 -5.83
N LEU A 63 4.20 -24.27 -5.56
CA LEU A 63 3.13 -23.53 -4.91
C LEU A 63 2.50 -22.58 -5.93
N SER A 64 1.17 -22.49 -5.96
CA SER A 64 0.49 -21.55 -6.87
C SER A 64 -0.89 -21.10 -6.40
N GLY A 65 -1.27 -19.89 -6.81
CA GLY A 65 -2.62 -19.35 -6.63
C GLY A 65 -2.99 -18.87 -5.22
N GLY A 66 -2.02 -18.73 -4.32
CA GLY A 66 -2.23 -18.19 -2.98
C GLY A 66 -1.14 -17.22 -2.54
N VAL A 67 -1.23 -16.81 -1.29
CA VAL A 67 -0.27 -15.94 -0.58
C VAL A 67 0.25 -16.67 0.65
N GLY A 68 1.37 -16.20 1.19
CA GLY A 68 2.03 -16.78 2.35
C GLY A 68 3.09 -15.82 2.89
N ASP A 69 4.18 -16.38 3.42
CA ASP A 69 5.15 -15.64 4.21
C ASP A 69 5.79 -14.47 3.43
N LEU A 70 5.92 -14.55 2.09
CA LEU A 70 6.54 -13.46 1.30
C LEU A 70 5.68 -12.19 1.15
N THR A 71 4.43 -12.20 1.58
CA THR A 71 3.50 -11.06 1.44
C THR A 71 2.57 -10.91 2.65
N ASP A 72 2.95 -11.42 3.82
CA ASP A 72 2.13 -11.38 5.03
C ASP A 72 2.40 -10.13 5.90
N GLY A 73 3.39 -9.32 5.49
CA GLY A 73 3.77 -8.08 6.16
C GLY A 73 4.72 -8.28 7.34
N ILE A 74 5.20 -9.50 7.57
CA ILE A 74 6.16 -9.80 8.64
C ILE A 74 7.58 -9.56 8.12
N ILE A 75 8.25 -8.54 8.66
CA ILE A 75 9.66 -8.24 8.37
C ILE A 75 10.48 -8.52 9.63
N PRO A 76 11.24 -9.65 9.69
CA PRO A 76 12.04 -9.99 10.85
C PRO A 76 13.19 -8.98 11.05
N THR A 77 13.47 -8.69 12.32
CA THR A 77 14.63 -7.85 12.71
C THR A 77 15.84 -8.68 13.14
N GLN A 78 15.70 -10.00 13.17
CA GLN A 78 16.69 -10.98 13.61
C GLN A 78 16.90 -12.04 12.53
N ASN A 79 18.12 -12.57 12.43
CA ASN A 79 18.46 -13.54 11.39
C ASN A 79 17.75 -14.89 11.60
N TRP A 80 17.60 -15.66 10.52
CA TRP A 80 17.04 -17.02 10.49
C TRP A 80 17.61 -17.96 11.57
N ASN A 81 18.90 -17.84 11.88
CA ASN A 81 19.60 -18.70 12.84
C ASN A 81 19.46 -18.25 14.30
N THR A 82 18.72 -17.17 14.54
CA THR A 82 18.48 -16.67 15.89
C THR A 82 17.42 -17.54 16.59
N PRO A 83 17.66 -17.99 17.83
CA PRO A 83 16.68 -18.83 18.54
C PRO A 83 15.30 -18.18 18.61
N GLY A 84 14.29 -18.92 18.11
CA GLY A 84 12.89 -18.47 18.10
C GLY A 84 12.44 -17.73 16.84
N VAL A 85 13.33 -17.46 15.89
CA VAL A 85 12.95 -16.94 14.56
C VAL A 85 12.42 -18.07 13.70
N GLU A 86 13.26 -19.07 13.45
CA GLU A 86 12.87 -20.30 12.78
C GLU A 86 12.51 -21.40 13.78
N ASN A 87 11.60 -22.30 13.41
CA ASN A 87 11.13 -23.38 14.28
C ASN A 87 11.09 -24.74 13.57
N ALA A 88 10.90 -25.81 14.35
CA ALA A 88 10.88 -27.17 13.81
C ALA A 88 9.62 -27.47 12.98
N ASP A 89 8.56 -26.67 13.14
CA ASP A 89 7.32 -26.81 12.38
C ASP A 89 7.40 -26.16 10.99
N GLY A 90 8.47 -25.40 10.75
CA GLY A 90 8.74 -24.68 9.52
C GLY A 90 7.83 -23.47 9.30
N THR A 91 7.26 -22.90 10.37
CA THR A 91 6.36 -21.74 10.31
C THR A 91 7.07 -20.43 10.63
N GLY A 92 8.40 -20.41 10.53
CA GLY A 92 9.19 -19.20 10.69
C GLY A 92 8.88 -18.18 9.58
N PRO A 93 9.39 -16.96 9.70
CA PRO A 93 9.08 -15.89 8.77
C PRO A 93 9.89 -15.93 7.47
N TYR A 94 10.94 -16.76 7.38
CA TYR A 94 11.74 -16.84 6.16
C TYR A 94 11.38 -18.03 5.29
N VAL A 95 11.30 -17.77 3.99
CA VAL A 95 11.35 -18.80 2.96
C VAL A 95 12.79 -18.90 2.46
N GLY A 96 13.37 -20.10 2.48
CA GLY A 96 14.78 -20.34 2.19
C GLY A 96 14.99 -21.37 1.09
N TRP A 97 15.90 -21.08 0.16
CA TRP A 97 16.23 -21.98 -0.96
C TRP A 97 17.71 -22.33 -0.97
N GLU A 98 18.01 -23.63 -0.97
CA GLU A 98 19.36 -24.19 -1.07
C GLU A 98 19.69 -24.56 -2.51
N ASN A 99 20.86 -24.15 -2.98
CA ASN A 99 21.41 -24.44 -4.32
C ASN A 99 20.44 -24.17 -5.49
N ARG A 100 19.52 -23.23 -5.30
CA ARG A 100 18.47 -22.86 -6.27
C ARG A 100 18.31 -21.36 -6.31
N ASN A 101 18.21 -20.79 -7.51
CA ASN A 101 17.81 -19.40 -7.69
C ASN A 101 16.29 -19.37 -7.84
N PRO A 102 15.51 -19.05 -6.78
CA PRO A 102 14.07 -19.12 -6.85
C PRO A 102 13.53 -18.08 -7.84
N VAL A 103 12.49 -18.48 -8.55
CA VAL A 103 11.68 -17.62 -9.41
C VAL A 103 10.31 -17.53 -8.76
N ILE A 104 9.92 -16.31 -8.37
CA ILE A 104 8.64 -16.01 -7.74
C ILE A 104 7.84 -15.15 -8.70
N THR A 105 6.61 -15.56 -9.00
CA THR A 105 5.71 -14.83 -9.91
C THR A 105 4.56 -14.25 -9.12
N PHE A 106 4.59 -12.95 -8.84
CA PHE A 106 3.54 -12.23 -8.14
C PHE A 106 2.43 -11.82 -9.10
N ASN A 107 1.19 -12.16 -8.78
CA ASN A 107 0.02 -11.91 -9.60
C ASN A 107 -0.86 -10.85 -8.93
N PHE A 108 -1.26 -9.83 -9.69
CA PHE A 108 -2.10 -8.72 -9.23
C PHE A 108 -3.54 -8.88 -9.72
N ALA A 109 -4.50 -8.28 -9.00
CA ALA A 109 -5.93 -8.36 -9.34
C ALA A 109 -6.28 -7.80 -10.72
N GLY A 110 -5.42 -6.94 -11.27
CA GLY A 110 -5.57 -6.34 -12.57
C GLY A 110 -4.25 -5.70 -13.01
N THR A 111 -4.30 -4.87 -14.06
CA THR A 111 -3.12 -4.15 -14.53
C THR A 111 -2.74 -3.07 -13.53
N VAL A 112 -1.48 -3.06 -13.12
CA VAL A 112 -0.88 -2.07 -12.22
C VAL A 112 0.35 -1.46 -12.88
N ARG A 113 0.74 -0.27 -12.42
CA ARG A 113 2.08 0.29 -12.67
C ARG A 113 2.90 0.20 -11.40
N ILE A 114 3.93 -0.65 -11.40
CA ILE A 114 4.89 -0.79 -10.30
C ILE A 114 6.03 0.21 -10.49
N ASN A 115 6.18 1.10 -9.52
CA ASN A 115 7.25 2.10 -9.49
C ASN A 115 8.43 1.64 -8.66
N SER A 116 8.16 0.90 -7.57
CA SER A 116 9.17 0.40 -6.64
C SER A 116 8.88 -1.04 -6.24
N VAL A 117 9.94 -1.83 -6.07
CA VAL A 117 9.91 -3.15 -5.43
C VAL A 117 10.93 -3.16 -4.31
N THR A 118 10.53 -3.58 -3.11
CA THR A 118 11.45 -3.83 -2.00
C THR A 118 11.46 -5.30 -1.64
N VAL A 119 12.65 -5.91 -1.62
CA VAL A 119 12.84 -7.32 -1.26
C VAL A 119 13.56 -7.37 0.09
N HIS A 120 12.94 -7.97 1.10
CA HIS A 120 13.52 -8.19 2.42
C HIS A 120 14.18 -9.57 2.49
N VAL A 121 15.44 -9.58 2.89
CA VAL A 121 16.31 -10.77 2.86
C VAL A 121 17.06 -10.92 4.17
N ASP A 122 17.44 -12.16 4.46
CA ASP A 122 18.43 -12.42 5.49
C ASP A 122 19.84 -12.19 4.92
N ASP A 123 20.73 -11.66 5.76
CA ASP A 123 22.15 -11.53 5.43
C ASP A 123 23.01 -12.48 6.26
N SER A 124 22.85 -12.52 7.58
CA SER A 124 23.64 -13.33 8.54
C SER A 124 25.18 -13.35 8.33
N ASN A 125 25.71 -12.51 7.45
CA ASN A 125 27.10 -12.41 7.02
C ASN A 125 27.79 -13.77 6.77
N GLY A 126 27.12 -14.69 6.07
CA GLY A 126 27.67 -15.99 5.66
C GLY A 126 27.43 -17.13 6.63
N ALA A 127 26.79 -16.89 7.78
CA ALA A 127 26.48 -17.94 8.74
C ALA A 127 25.57 -19.01 8.11
N GLY A 128 25.96 -20.29 8.24
CA GLY A 128 25.25 -21.40 7.59
C GLY A 128 25.18 -21.32 6.06
N GLY A 129 26.01 -20.48 5.43
CA GLY A 129 26.01 -20.27 3.99
C GLY A 129 24.91 -19.32 3.48
N VAL A 130 24.25 -18.56 4.36
CA VAL A 130 23.28 -17.52 4.00
C VAL A 130 24.00 -16.18 3.84
N LEU A 131 23.76 -15.51 2.72
CA LEU A 131 24.13 -14.11 2.45
C LEU A 131 22.99 -13.47 1.65
N VAL A 132 23.01 -12.14 1.57
CA VAL A 132 22.20 -11.41 0.59
C VAL A 132 22.38 -11.99 -0.84
N PRO A 133 21.34 -11.92 -1.69
CA PRO A 133 21.45 -12.37 -3.07
C PRO A 133 22.60 -11.68 -3.81
N GLN A 134 23.20 -12.39 -4.76
CA GLN A 134 24.21 -11.81 -5.65
C GLN A 134 23.57 -10.76 -6.57
N SER A 135 22.38 -11.05 -7.09
CA SER A 135 21.62 -10.12 -7.92
C SER A 135 20.13 -10.43 -7.85
N ILE A 136 19.32 -9.43 -8.17
CA ILE A 136 17.87 -9.53 -8.28
C ILE A 136 17.47 -9.16 -9.70
N LEU A 137 16.67 -10.01 -10.32
CA LEU A 137 16.06 -9.77 -11.62
C LEU A 137 14.56 -9.57 -11.45
N LEU A 138 14.02 -8.56 -12.11
CA LEU A 138 12.58 -8.28 -12.14
C LEU A 138 12.13 -8.26 -13.60
N SER A 139 11.00 -8.86 -13.91
CA SER A 139 10.38 -8.74 -15.24
C SER A 139 8.86 -8.63 -15.15
N MET A 140 8.28 -7.80 -16.00
CA MET A 140 6.84 -7.53 -16.03
C MET A 140 6.46 -6.85 -17.34
N GLY A 141 5.42 -7.33 -18.02
CA GLY A 141 4.89 -6.68 -19.24
C GLY A 141 5.92 -6.45 -20.36
N GLY A 142 6.93 -7.32 -20.46
CA GLY A 142 8.03 -7.21 -21.43
C GLY A 142 9.17 -6.28 -21.00
N SER A 143 9.04 -5.58 -19.88
CA SER A 143 10.11 -4.80 -19.28
C SER A 143 10.94 -5.68 -18.34
N ASN A 144 12.24 -5.40 -18.24
CA ASN A 144 13.19 -6.15 -17.43
C ASN A 144 14.08 -5.18 -16.64
N TYR A 145 14.43 -5.57 -15.42
CA TYR A 145 15.39 -4.88 -14.57
C TYR A 145 16.38 -5.90 -14.03
N ASN A 146 17.66 -5.53 -14.03
CA ASN A 146 18.73 -6.30 -13.46
C ASN A 146 19.49 -5.40 -12.50
N SER A 147 19.57 -5.79 -11.23
CA SER A 147 20.28 -5.02 -10.21
C SER A 147 21.80 -4.93 -10.45
N GLY A 148 22.35 -5.77 -11.33
CA GLY A 148 23.77 -6.09 -11.33
C GLY A 148 24.16 -6.81 -10.04
N SER A 149 25.46 -6.86 -9.74
CA SER A 149 25.93 -7.41 -8.47
C SER A 149 25.52 -6.48 -7.33
N LEU A 150 24.73 -7.00 -6.40
CA LEU A 150 24.43 -6.32 -5.16
C LEU A 150 25.68 -6.27 -4.29
N THR A 151 25.81 -5.21 -3.50
CA THR A 151 26.85 -5.09 -2.48
C THR A 151 26.36 -5.78 -1.21
N ASP A 152 27.23 -6.59 -0.64
CA ASP A 152 27.04 -7.22 0.66
C ASP A 152 27.24 -6.16 1.77
N PRO A 153 26.22 -5.84 2.58
CA PRO A 153 26.36 -4.89 3.67
C PRO A 153 27.40 -5.38 4.71
N PRO A 154 28.13 -4.48 5.39
CA PRO A 154 29.11 -4.89 6.41
C PRO A 154 28.47 -5.44 7.70
N SER A 155 27.14 -5.34 7.84
CA SER A 155 26.39 -5.72 9.03
C SER A 155 25.63 -7.01 8.77
N ALA A 156 25.77 -7.98 9.67
CA ALA A 156 25.08 -9.28 9.61
C ALA A 156 23.57 -9.23 9.92
N ALA A 157 22.95 -8.05 9.93
CA ALA A 157 21.53 -7.91 10.25
C ALA A 157 20.69 -8.14 8.99
N PRO A 158 19.46 -8.67 9.10
CA PRO A 158 18.56 -8.73 7.95
C PRO A 158 18.42 -7.35 7.30
N THR A 159 18.29 -7.34 5.97
CA THR A 159 18.34 -6.12 5.18
C THR A 159 17.31 -6.14 4.07
N SER A 160 17.21 -5.06 3.31
CA SER A 160 16.37 -4.98 2.13
C SER A 160 17.03 -4.27 0.97
N TYR A 161 16.55 -4.58 -0.24
CA TYR A 161 16.91 -3.89 -1.46
C TYR A 161 15.67 -3.29 -2.11
N THR A 162 15.67 -1.96 -2.27
CA THR A 162 14.60 -1.22 -2.93
C THR A 162 15.05 -0.78 -4.33
N PHE A 163 14.25 -1.14 -5.32
CA PHE A 163 14.46 -0.80 -6.73
C PHE A 163 13.37 0.15 -7.18
N SER A 164 13.71 1.43 -7.33
CA SER A 164 12.75 2.50 -7.69
C SER A 164 12.87 2.93 -9.14
N GLY A 165 11.83 3.61 -9.65
CA GLY A 165 11.80 4.13 -11.01
C GLY A 165 11.56 3.06 -12.08
N LEU A 166 11.04 1.89 -11.69
CA LEU A 166 10.82 0.75 -12.57
C LEU A 166 9.81 1.05 -13.67
N ASN A 167 8.69 1.71 -13.32
CA ASN A 167 7.57 2.02 -14.22
C ASN A 167 7.03 0.79 -14.98
N PHE A 168 7.13 -0.39 -14.38
CA PHE A 168 6.66 -1.63 -14.99
C PHE A 168 5.14 -1.65 -15.03
N SER A 169 4.55 -2.03 -16.16
CA SER A 169 3.10 -2.12 -16.31
C SER A 169 2.68 -3.52 -16.71
N GLY A 170 1.69 -4.08 -16.04
CA GLY A 170 1.23 -5.46 -16.26
C GLY A 170 0.38 -5.97 -15.10
N SER A 171 0.01 -7.25 -15.15
CA SER A 171 -0.76 -7.92 -14.08
C SER A 171 0.03 -9.00 -13.35
N SER A 172 1.28 -9.24 -13.74
CA SER A 172 2.15 -10.23 -13.12
C SER A 172 3.61 -9.76 -13.18
N LEU A 173 4.33 -9.88 -12.07
CA LEU A 173 5.74 -9.54 -11.93
C LEU A 173 6.52 -10.77 -11.51
N GLN A 174 7.55 -11.13 -12.27
CA GLN A 174 8.47 -12.18 -11.93
C GLN A 174 9.72 -11.61 -11.25
N LEU A 175 10.05 -12.16 -10.09
CA LEU A 175 11.24 -11.90 -9.29
C LEU A 175 12.16 -13.12 -9.36
N THR A 176 13.44 -12.94 -9.66
CA THR A 176 14.45 -13.99 -9.51
C THR A 176 15.50 -13.54 -8.49
N LEU A 177 15.77 -14.38 -7.49
CA LEU A 177 16.87 -14.19 -6.55
C LEU A 177 18.06 -15.04 -7.01
N ASN A 178 19.07 -14.42 -7.59
CA ASN A 178 20.32 -15.12 -7.89
C ASN A 178 21.17 -15.16 -6.63
N ARG A 179 21.47 -16.35 -6.14
CA ARG A 179 22.28 -16.51 -4.93
C ARG A 179 23.71 -16.10 -5.11
N ARG A 180 24.28 -15.70 -3.97
CA ARG A 180 25.72 -15.52 -3.77
C ARG A 180 26.39 -16.77 -3.22
N THR A 181 25.72 -17.48 -2.32
CA THR A 181 26.27 -18.61 -1.54
C THR A 181 25.34 -19.81 -1.58
N ALA A 182 25.45 -20.71 -0.59
CA ALA A 182 24.72 -21.97 -0.43
C ALA A 182 23.25 -21.80 0.01
N TRP A 183 22.84 -20.64 0.51
CA TRP A 183 21.44 -20.30 0.85
C TRP A 183 21.07 -18.87 0.43
N VAL A 184 19.81 -18.64 0.03
CA VAL A 184 19.17 -17.32 -0.03
C VAL A 184 17.85 -17.40 0.71
N PHE A 185 17.57 -16.39 1.52
CA PHE A 185 16.40 -16.30 2.38
C PHE A 185 15.70 -14.98 2.09
N ALA A 186 14.38 -15.04 1.92
CA ALA A 186 13.53 -13.87 1.79
C ALA A 186 12.37 -13.98 2.79
N SER A 187 11.96 -12.84 3.34
CA SER A 187 10.85 -12.79 4.30
C SER A 187 9.66 -11.99 3.80
N GLU A 188 9.86 -11.03 2.92
CA GLU A 188 8.77 -10.15 2.47
C GLU A 188 9.17 -9.49 1.14
N VAL A 189 8.19 -9.31 0.26
CA VAL A 189 8.32 -8.52 -0.97
C VAL A 189 7.18 -7.52 -1.05
N THR A 190 7.53 -6.24 -1.05
CA THR A 190 6.55 -5.15 -1.15
C THR A 190 6.66 -4.41 -2.47
N PHE A 191 5.51 -3.89 -2.93
CA PHE A 191 5.37 -3.21 -4.21
C PHE A 191 4.71 -1.86 -3.98
N ASP A 192 5.30 -0.79 -4.52
CA ASP A 192 4.66 0.52 -4.54
C ASP A 192 4.41 0.98 -5.97
N GLY A 193 3.25 1.58 -6.20
CA GLY A 193 2.79 1.90 -7.54
C GLY A 193 1.42 2.53 -7.59
N GLU A 194 0.71 2.26 -8.68
CA GLU A 194 -0.67 2.68 -8.87
C GLU A 194 -1.48 1.62 -9.63
N LEU A 195 -2.78 1.57 -9.37
CA LEU A 195 -3.71 0.74 -10.13
C LEU A 195 -3.99 1.42 -11.47
N LEU A 196 -3.87 0.69 -12.57
CA LEU A 196 -4.23 1.21 -13.89
C LEU A 196 -5.66 0.81 -14.23
N GLY A 197 -6.45 1.77 -14.74
CA GLY A 197 -7.84 1.52 -15.15
C GLY A 197 -8.88 1.65 -14.03
N VAL A 198 -8.47 2.00 -12.80
CA VAL A 198 -9.40 2.46 -11.76
C VAL A 198 -9.41 3.98 -11.83
N GLN A 199 -10.52 4.57 -12.28
CA GLN A 199 -10.64 6.03 -12.26
C GLN A 199 -10.58 6.49 -10.79
N PRO A 200 -9.74 7.47 -10.42
CA PRO A 200 -9.72 7.97 -9.04
C PRO A 200 -11.12 8.47 -8.72
N VAL A 201 -11.78 7.80 -7.77
CA VAL A 201 -13.04 8.29 -7.22
C VAL A 201 -12.67 9.61 -6.53
N PRO A 202 -13.23 10.76 -6.95
CA PRO A 202 -12.96 12.01 -6.26
C PRO A 202 -13.29 11.80 -4.79
N GLU A 203 -12.33 12.08 -3.91
CA GLU A 203 -12.62 12.10 -2.48
C GLU A 203 -13.84 12.99 -2.28
N PRO A 204 -14.87 12.52 -1.53
CA PRO A 204 -16.03 13.35 -1.29
C PRO A 204 -15.51 14.64 -0.64
N THR A 205 -15.69 15.77 -1.33
CA THR A 205 -15.37 17.10 -0.82
C THR A 205 -16.39 17.43 0.29
N SER A 206 -16.36 16.68 1.39
CA SER A 206 -17.34 16.72 2.47
C SER A 206 -16.84 17.48 3.70
N THR A 207 -15.80 18.30 3.57
CA THR A 207 -15.26 19.10 4.69
C THR A 207 -15.67 20.58 4.69
N LEU A 208 -16.45 21.08 3.72
CA LEU A 208 -16.88 22.50 3.69
C LEU A 208 -18.41 22.75 3.58
N GLY A 209 -19.25 21.71 3.64
CA GLY A 209 -20.71 21.84 3.48
C GLY A 209 -21.54 22.03 4.76
N PHE A 210 -20.94 22.00 5.95
CA PHE A 210 -21.69 21.94 7.23
C PHE A 210 -21.64 23.22 8.10
N LEU A 211 -21.26 24.37 7.54
CA LEU A 211 -21.18 25.63 8.29
C LEU A 211 -22.00 26.79 7.70
N ALA A 212 -23.15 26.51 7.08
CA ALA A 212 -24.04 27.54 6.52
C ALA A 212 -25.50 27.48 7.01
N LEU A 213 -25.78 26.83 8.14
CA LEU A 213 -27.13 26.84 8.76
C LEU A 213 -27.17 27.43 10.18
N GLY A 214 -26.07 28.06 10.62
CA GLY A 214 -25.85 28.38 12.03
C GLY A 214 -25.85 29.85 12.42
N THR A 215 -26.54 30.80 11.77
CA THR A 215 -26.62 32.20 12.30
C THR A 215 -27.91 33.01 11.99
N ILE A 216 -29.03 32.41 11.58
CA ILE A 216 -30.33 33.14 11.60
C ILE A 216 -30.99 32.91 12.96
N GLY A 217 -30.43 33.51 14.01
CA GLY A 217 -30.85 33.32 15.40
C GLY A 217 -30.87 34.58 16.25
N ALA A 218 -30.94 35.77 15.64
CA ALA A 218 -31.02 37.04 16.36
C ALA A 218 -31.96 38.01 15.63
N GLY A 219 -33.27 37.97 15.92
CA GLY A 219 -34.20 38.95 15.32
C GLY A 219 -35.70 38.73 15.41
N ALA A 220 -36.23 37.72 16.12
CA ALA A 220 -37.68 37.54 16.25
C ALA A 220 -38.22 38.06 17.59
N THR A 221 -38.33 39.38 17.74
CA THR A 221 -39.14 40.02 18.79
C THR A 221 -40.63 39.96 18.41
N LEU A 222 -41.31 38.86 18.73
CA LEU A 222 -42.78 38.78 18.66
C LEU A 222 -43.38 39.05 20.05
N LYS A 223 -43.69 40.32 20.33
CA LYS A 223 -44.52 40.71 21.47
C LYS A 223 -45.97 40.29 21.22
N ARG A 224 -46.38 39.12 21.73
CA ARG A 224 -47.79 38.76 21.79
C ARG A 224 -48.41 39.27 23.10
N LYS A 225 -49.03 40.44 23.07
CA LYS A 225 -50.00 40.87 24.10
C LYS A 225 -51.30 40.07 23.90
N LEU A 226 -51.53 39.05 24.72
CA LEU A 226 -52.86 38.44 24.84
C LEU A 226 -53.66 39.18 25.92
N LYS A 227 -54.79 39.73 25.50
CA LYS A 227 -55.76 40.48 26.29
C LYS A 227 -56.56 39.49 27.15
N SER A 228 -56.70 39.80 28.44
CA SER A 228 -57.54 39.05 29.38
C SER A 228 -59.02 39.19 29.02
N SER A 229 -59.74 38.08 28.94
CA SER A 229 -61.20 38.02 28.89
C SER A 229 -61.71 37.09 30.00
N LYS A 230 -62.51 37.65 30.89
CA LYS A 230 -63.19 37.02 32.04
C LYS A 230 -64.06 35.81 31.63
N PRO A 231 -64.39 34.92 32.57
CA PRO A 231 -65.19 33.72 32.31
C PRO A 231 -66.69 34.04 32.31
N SER A 232 -67.45 33.34 31.46
CA SER A 232 -68.90 33.24 31.56
C SER A 232 -69.30 31.77 31.63
N GLU A 233 -69.86 31.45 32.77
CA GLU A 233 -70.59 30.26 33.18
C GLU A 233 -71.80 29.95 32.26
N LYS A 234 -72.05 28.68 31.92
CA LYS A 234 -73.38 28.04 32.06
C LYS A 234 -73.41 26.54 31.72
N GLU A 235 -73.84 25.78 32.73
CA GLU A 235 -74.79 24.66 32.73
C GLU A 235 -74.63 23.46 31.77
N THR A 236 -74.25 22.32 32.36
CA THR A 236 -74.58 20.97 31.90
C THR A 236 -75.95 20.53 32.42
N THR A 237 -76.87 20.21 31.51
CA THR A 237 -78.07 19.42 31.84
C THR A 237 -77.82 17.96 31.46
N LYS A 238 -78.08 17.06 32.41
CA LYS A 238 -77.99 15.60 32.30
C LYS A 238 -79.40 15.02 32.19
N VAL A 239 -79.71 14.30 31.12
CA VAL A 239 -80.69 13.20 30.98
C VAL A 239 -80.34 12.52 29.65
N GLY A 240 -80.26 11.23 29.41
CA GLY A 240 -80.64 9.98 30.09
C GLY A 240 -80.70 8.95 28.96
#